data_AF-A0A833ERI1-F1
#
_entry.id   AF-A0A833ERI1-F1
#
_cell.length_a   1.000
_cell.length_b   1.000
_cell.length_c   1.000
_cell.angle_alpha   90.00
_cell.angle_beta   90.00
_cell.angle_gamma   90.00
#
_symmetry.space_group_name_H-M   'P 1'
#
loop_
_entity.id
_entity.type
_entity.pdbx_description
1 polymer ?
#
loop_
_entity_poly.entity_id
_entity_poly.type
_entity_poly.pdbx_seq_one_letter_code
_entity_poly.pdbx_strand_id
1 'polypeptide(L)'
;FMMVLLKATKERGFEITIATRPESDFQAHNRIAQKEKLAYLQSTGVKLTPKSRVHQKFAVLDRRIVWYGSMNILSYGRSEESMMRLESVNIAEELLATIEK
;
A
#
# COMPACT_ATOMS: atom_id res chain seq x y z
N PHE A 1 -9.38 -11.13 6.27
CA PHE A 1 -10.17 -9.89 6.40
C PHE A 1 -9.77 -8.86 5.34
N MET A 2 -8.51 -8.38 5.31
CA MET A 2 -8.03 -7.36 4.34
C MET A 2 -8.35 -7.67 2.86
N MET A 3 -8.12 -8.91 2.40
CA MET A 3 -8.35 -9.27 0.98
C MET A 3 -9.81 -9.23 0.57
N VAL A 4 -10.71 -9.62 1.48
CA VAL A 4 -12.15 -9.54 1.24
C VAL A 4 -12.56 -8.08 1.04
N LEU A 5 -11.97 -7.17 1.81
CA LEU A 5 -12.20 -5.73 1.64
C LEU A 5 -11.66 -5.22 0.29
N LEU A 6 -10.41 -5.55 -0.08
CA LEU A 6 -9.85 -5.12 -1.38
C LEU A 6 -10.71 -5.60 -2.56
N LYS A 7 -11.14 -6.87 -2.53
CA LYS A 7 -12.00 -7.44 -3.57
C LYS A 7 -13.36 -6.74 -3.62
N ALA A 8 -14.03 -6.60 -2.48
CA ALA A 8 -15.33 -5.91 -2.41
C ALA A 8 -15.22 -4.44 -2.86
N THR A 9 -14.11 -3.75 -2.56
CA THR A 9 -13.86 -2.38 -3.01
C THR A 9 -13.63 -2.32 -4.52
N LYS A 10 -12.88 -3.27 -5.11
CA LYS A 10 -12.77 -3.40 -6.58
C LYS A 10 -14.11 -3.71 -7.24
N GLU A 11 -14.92 -4.61 -6.68
CA GLU A 11 -16.25 -4.97 -7.19
C GLU A 11 -17.24 -3.78 -7.16
N ARG A 12 -17.05 -2.83 -6.25
CA ARG A 12 -17.79 -1.56 -6.20
C ARG A 12 -17.30 -0.52 -7.22
N GLY A 13 -16.31 -0.84 -8.04
CA GLY A 13 -15.79 0.03 -9.10
C GLY A 13 -14.71 1.01 -8.66
N PHE A 14 -14.19 0.91 -7.43
CA PHE A 14 -13.09 1.76 -7.01
C PHE A 14 -11.76 1.28 -7.60
N GLU A 15 -10.90 2.23 -7.95
CA GLU A 15 -9.52 1.94 -8.34
C GLU A 15 -8.61 1.89 -7.12
N ILE A 16 -7.81 0.84 -7.02
CA ILE A 16 -6.89 0.62 -5.90
C ILE A 16 -5.52 0.37 -6.49
N THR A 17 -4.55 1.19 -6.10
CA THR A 17 -3.13 0.99 -6.40
C THR A 17 -2.37 0.75 -5.10
N ILE A 18 -1.57 -0.31 -5.07
CA ILE A 18 -0.68 -0.63 -3.96
C ILE A 18 0.75 -0.48 -4.46
N ALA A 19 1.45 0.51 -3.90
CA ALA A 19 2.88 0.65 -4.09
C ALA A 19 3.62 -0.15 -3.02
N THR A 20 4.50 -1.06 -3.44
CA THR A 20 5.25 -1.93 -2.52
C THR A 20 6.59 -2.31 -3.11
N ARG A 21 7.51 -2.78 -2.26
CA ARG A 21 8.85 -3.16 -2.70
C ARG A 21 8.79 -4.39 -3.64
N PRO A 22 9.61 -4.43 -4.69
CA PRO A 22 9.68 -5.61 -5.55
C PRO A 22 10.26 -6.82 -4.80
N GLU A 23 10.02 -8.03 -5.31
CA GLU A 23 10.57 -9.27 -4.75
C GLU A 23 12.09 -9.21 -4.54
N SER A 24 12.81 -8.54 -5.46
CA SER A 24 14.27 -8.37 -5.44
C SER A 24 14.79 -7.64 -4.21
N ASP A 25 13.98 -6.78 -3.59
CA ASP A 25 14.36 -6.00 -2.41
C ASP A 25 14.24 -6.81 -1.10
N PHE A 26 13.67 -8.02 -1.14
CA PHE A 26 13.56 -8.88 0.04
C PHE A 26 14.80 -9.79 0.21
N GLN A 27 15.15 -10.04 1.47
CA GLN A 27 16.20 -11.00 1.83
C GLN A 27 15.87 -12.39 1.29
N ALA A 28 16.90 -13.15 0.87
CA ALA A 28 16.74 -14.42 0.14
C ALA A 28 15.78 -15.41 0.83
N HIS A 29 15.87 -15.55 2.16
CA HIS A 29 15.01 -16.45 2.93
C HIS A 29 13.53 -16.03 2.96
N ASN A 30 13.21 -14.77 2.65
CA ASN A 30 11.84 -14.25 2.63
C ASN A 30 11.23 -14.14 1.22
N ARG A 31 12.03 -14.27 0.14
CA ARG A 31 11.55 -13.98 -1.22
C ARG A 31 10.35 -14.82 -1.63
N ILE A 32 10.37 -16.13 -1.36
CA ILE A 32 9.28 -17.06 -1.72
C ILE A 32 7.97 -16.61 -1.07
N ALA A 33 7.97 -16.43 0.26
CA ALA A 33 6.78 -16.02 1.00
C ALA A 33 6.27 -14.63 0.57
N GLN A 34 7.16 -13.72 0.16
CA GLN A 34 6.77 -12.40 -0.32
C GLN A 34 6.22 -12.44 -1.74
N LYS A 35 6.80 -13.26 -2.61
CA LYS A 35 6.29 -13.52 -3.96
C LYS A 35 4.86 -14.05 -3.93
N GLU A 36 4.58 -15.01 -3.04
CA GLU A 36 3.23 -15.54 -2.84
C GLU A 36 2.24 -14.46 -2.38
N LYS A 37 2.65 -13.58 -1.45
CA LYS A 37 1.83 -12.45 -0.99
C LYS A 37 1.55 -11.45 -2.10
N LEU A 38 2.55 -11.12 -2.93
CA LEU A 38 2.38 -10.21 -4.06
C LEU A 38 1.44 -10.81 -5.11
N ALA A 39 1.61 -12.10 -5.43
CA ALA A 39 0.71 -12.81 -6.34
C ALA A 39 -0.73 -12.86 -5.79
N TYR A 40 -0.88 -13.05 -4.49
CA TYR A 40 -2.18 -13.05 -3.83
C TYR A 40 -2.85 -11.67 -3.81
N LEU A 41 -2.07 -10.59 -3.68
CA LEU A 41 -2.59 -9.24 -3.88
C LEU A 41 -3.06 -9.03 -5.33
N GLN A 42 -2.24 -9.41 -6.31
CA GLN A 42 -2.59 -9.26 -7.74
C GLN A 42 -3.89 -10.00 -8.10
N SER A 43 -4.14 -11.18 -7.51
CA SER A 43 -5.37 -11.94 -7.78
C SER A 43 -6.66 -11.25 -7.31
N THR A 44 -6.56 -10.21 -6.47
CA THR A 44 -7.72 -9.38 -6.07
C THR A 44 -8.11 -8.32 -7.12
N GLY A 45 -7.32 -8.16 -8.20
CA GLY A 45 -7.57 -7.18 -9.25
C GLY A 45 -7.07 -5.77 -8.92
N VAL A 46 -6.34 -5.59 -7.82
CA VAL A 46 -5.67 -4.31 -7.50
C VAL A 46 -4.43 -4.11 -8.38
N LYS A 47 -4.13 -2.86 -8.71
CA LYS A 47 -2.89 -2.51 -9.42
C LYS A 47 -1.73 -2.57 -8.45
N LEU A 48 -0.68 -3.32 -8.78
CA LEU A 48 0.58 -3.29 -8.04
C LEU A 48 1.60 -2.40 -8.76
N THR A 49 2.20 -1.48 -8.02
CA THR A 49 3.31 -0.63 -8.49
C THR A 49 4.57 -0.98 -7.70
N PRO A 50 5.51 -1.77 -8.25
CA PRO A 50 6.76 -2.07 -7.57
C PRO A 50 7.62 -0.82 -7.44
N LYS A 51 8.10 -0.53 -6.22
CA LYS A 51 8.94 0.63 -5.93
C LYS A 51 9.97 0.27 -4.87
N SER A 52 11.25 0.33 -5.23
CA SER A 52 12.35 0.11 -4.29
C SER A 52 12.53 1.27 -3.33
N ARG A 53 13.15 1.00 -2.18
CA ARG A 53 13.50 2.02 -1.14
C ARG A 53 12.29 2.83 -0.61
N VAL A 54 11.09 2.23 -0.61
CA VAL A 54 9.91 2.84 0.03
C VAL A 54 9.95 2.58 1.53
N HIS A 55 10.07 3.65 2.31
CA HIS A 55 10.04 3.64 3.77
C HIS A 55 8.79 4.30 4.36
N GLN A 56 8.21 5.24 3.60
CA GLN A 56 6.98 5.94 3.94
C GLN A 56 5.81 4.95 3.94
N LYS A 57 4.92 5.08 4.92
CA LYS A 57 3.69 4.29 5.00
C LYS A 57 2.53 5.26 4.99
N PHE A 58 1.82 5.27 3.87
CA PHE A 58 0.71 6.16 3.68
C PHE A 58 -0.34 5.57 2.75
N ALA A 59 -1.55 6.10 2.85
CA ALA A 59 -2.63 5.89 1.90
C ALA A 59 -3.23 7.24 1.52
N VAL A 60 -3.57 7.39 0.25
CA VAL A 60 -4.28 8.55 -0.28
C VAL A 60 -5.63 8.05 -0.80
N LEU A 61 -6.70 8.67 -0.33
CA LEU A 61 -8.06 8.43 -0.82
C LEU A 61 -8.55 9.68 -1.54
N ASP A 62 -9.11 9.47 -2.74
CA ASP A 62 -9.70 10.52 -3.59
C ASP A 62 -8.81 11.75 -3.77
N ARG A 63 -7.48 11.53 -3.81
CA ARG A 63 -6.44 12.57 -3.94
C ARG A 63 -6.57 13.71 -2.89
N ARG A 64 -7.16 13.43 -1.72
CA ARG A 64 -7.48 14.45 -0.71
C ARG A 64 -7.27 13.99 0.72
N ILE A 65 -7.75 12.80 1.06
CA ILE A 65 -7.61 12.26 2.42
C ILE A 65 -6.32 11.46 2.48
N VAL A 66 -5.44 11.83 3.40
CA VAL A 66 -4.15 11.19 3.61
C VAL A 66 -4.15 10.52 4.97
N TRP A 67 -3.79 9.24 4.98
CA TRP A 67 -3.34 8.55 6.18
C TRP A 67 -1.82 8.41 6.09
N TYR A 68 -1.09 8.89 7.09
CA TYR A 68 0.38 8.84 7.10
C TYR A 68 0.90 8.48 8.50
N GLY A 69 1.91 7.62 8.60
CA GLY A 69 2.50 7.29 9.89
C GLY A 69 3.44 6.08 9.89
N SER A 70 3.52 5.41 11.05
CA SER A 70 4.40 4.26 11.26
C SER A 70 3.72 2.91 11.03
N MET A 71 2.38 2.88 10.91
CA MET A 71 1.62 1.64 10.72
C MET A 71 1.81 1.04 9.32
N ASN A 72 1.99 -0.27 9.26
CA ASN A 72 1.95 -1.00 8.01
C ASN A 72 0.49 -1.23 7.58
N ILE A 73 -0.03 -0.43 6.65
CA ILE A 73 -1.47 -0.40 6.31
C ILE A 73 -2.02 -1.77 5.86
N LEU A 74 -1.19 -2.60 5.21
CA LEU A 74 -1.58 -3.92 4.71
C LEU A 74 -1.27 -5.07 5.67
N SER A 75 -0.65 -4.80 6.82
CA SER A 75 -0.24 -5.84 7.78
C SER A 75 -0.30 -5.35 9.21
N TYR A 76 -0.94 -6.11 10.08
CA TYR A 76 -1.03 -5.76 11.49
C TYR A 76 0.25 -6.19 12.24
N GLY A 77 0.93 -5.23 12.88
CA GLY A 77 2.05 -5.46 13.80
C GLY A 77 1.61 -5.41 15.27
N ARG A 78 2.41 -5.96 16.18
CA ARG A 78 2.19 -5.84 17.65
C ARG A 78 2.85 -4.60 18.27
N SER A 79 3.48 -3.76 17.46
CA SER A 79 4.17 -2.54 17.92
C SER A 79 3.18 -1.41 18.17
N GLU A 80 3.55 -0.51 19.07
CA GLU A 80 2.91 0.80 19.23
C GLU A 80 3.15 1.64 17.97
N GLU A 81 2.23 1.54 17.03
CA GLU A 81 2.25 2.29 15.77
C GLU A 81 1.18 3.39 15.80
N SER A 82 1.39 4.47 15.04
CA SER A 82 0.44 5.58 14.96
C SER A 82 0.22 6.03 13.51
N MET A 83 -0.94 6.62 13.27
CA MET A 83 -1.31 7.21 11.98
C MET A 83 -2.00 8.55 12.20
N MET A 84 -1.65 9.53 11.39
CA MET A 84 -2.35 10.80 11.28
C MET A 84 -3.29 10.76 10.08
N ARG A 85 -4.53 11.24 10.28
CA ARG A 85 -5.46 11.55 9.19
C ARG A 85 -5.37 13.04 8.89
N LEU A 86 -5.05 13.35 7.64
CA LEU A 86 -4.94 14.70 7.11
C LEU A 86 -5.93 14.85 5.95
N GLU A 87 -6.50 16.03 5.81
CA GLU A 87 -7.35 16.39 4.68
C GLU A 87 -6.68 17.55 3.94
N SER A 88 -5.90 17.21 2.92
CA SER A 88 -5.10 18.18 2.17
C SER A 88 -4.74 17.62 0.79
N VAL A 89 -5.22 18.30 -0.25
CA VAL A 89 -4.89 17.97 -1.64
C VAL A 89 -3.39 18.13 -1.87
N ASN A 90 -2.76 19.20 -1.38
CA ASN A 90 -1.34 19.45 -1.59
C ASN A 90 -0.46 18.31 -1.04
N ILE A 91 -0.75 17.82 0.17
CA ILE A 91 0.01 16.71 0.76
C ILE A 91 -0.25 15.41 -0.02
N ALA A 92 -1.49 15.18 -0.46
CA ALA A 92 -1.84 14.01 -1.26
C ALA A 92 -1.05 13.97 -2.58
N GLU A 93 -0.99 15.10 -3.29
CA GLU A 93 -0.26 15.25 -4.56
C GLU A 93 1.25 15.03 -4.39
N GLU A 94 1.87 15.64 -3.38
CA GLU A 94 3.29 15.45 -3.07
C GLU A 94 3.62 13.98 -2.80
N LEU A 95 2.78 13.29 -2.02
CA LEU A 95 2.95 11.87 -1.73
C LEU A 95 2.76 10.99 -2.97
N LEU A 96 1.75 11.25 -3.80
CA LEU A 96 1.51 10.52 -5.05
C LEU A 96 2.70 10.68 -6.01
N ALA A 97 3.28 11.88 -6.11
CA ALA A 97 4.46 12.13 -6.93
C ALA A 97 5.70 11.31 -6.50
N THR A 98 5.76 10.82 -5.25
CA THR A 98 6.84 9.91 -4.81
C THR A 98 6.71 8.48 -5.36
N ILE A 99 5.49 8.10 -5.77
CA ILE A 99 5.16 6.77 -6.29
C ILE A 99 5.21 6.74 -7.82
N GLU A 100 4.87 7.84 -8.47
CA GLU A 100 4.79 7.95 -9.93
C GLU A 100 6.15 8.16 -10.63
N LYS A 101 7.18 8.56 -9.87
CA LYS A 101 8.58 8.66 -10.34
C LYS A 101 9.27 7.30 -10.35
#